data_AF-A0A970H631-F1
#
_entry.id   AF-A0A970H631-F1
#
_cell.length_a   1.000
_cell.length_b   1.000
_cell.length_c   1.000
_cell.angle_alpha   90.00
_cell.angle_beta   90.00
_cell.angle_gamma   90.00
#
_symmetry.space_group_name_H-M   'P 1'
#
loop_
_entity.id
_entity.type
_entity.pdbx_description
1 polymer ?
#
loop_
_entity_poly.entity_id
_entity_poly.type
_entity_poly.pdbx_seq_one_letter_code
_entity_poly.pdbx_strand_id
1 'polypeptide(L)'
;GRMLAGFSRGLEEAGYDRQEYSISGTGVSLCFDIPRTPQPGTRNPDTDRMIQWKNKMLCDLFVFLTKDKETMADKINAILRLAPGLYERILEMGKNKQLFGQFGRPLNIMRQQF
;
A
#
# COMPACT_ATOMS: atom_id res chain seq x y z
N GLY A 1 -17.66 -21.35 -2.50
CA GLY A 1 -17.30 -20.90 -1.14
C GLY A 1 -17.89 -19.52 -0.86
N ARG A 2 -18.25 -19.20 0.39
CA ARG A 2 -18.92 -17.93 0.76
C ARG A 2 -18.13 -16.68 0.35
N MET A 3 -16.80 -16.73 0.43
CA MET A 3 -15.90 -15.64 0.04
C MET A 3 -15.97 -15.34 -1.47
N LEU A 4 -15.94 -16.38 -2.32
CA LEU A 4 -16.06 -16.23 -3.77
C LEU A 4 -17.39 -15.58 -4.16
N ALA A 5 -18.50 -16.02 -3.54
CA ALA A 5 -19.83 -15.47 -3.81
C ALA A 5 -19.92 -14.01 -3.36
N GLY A 6 -19.37 -13.68 -2.19
CA GLY A 6 -19.31 -12.30 -1.69
C GLY A 6 -18.47 -11.40 -2.59
N PHE A 7 -17.30 -11.85 -3.03
CA PHE A 7 -16.43 -11.09 -3.93
C PHE A 7 -17.10 -10.87 -5.30
N SER A 8 -17.70 -11.91 -5.87
CA SER A 8 -18.40 -11.82 -7.17
C SER A 8 -19.58 -10.85 -7.09
N ARG A 9 -20.35 -10.90 -6.00
CA ARG A 9 -21.43 -9.92 -5.76
C ARG A 9 -20.88 -8.50 -5.63
N GLY A 10 -19.76 -8.31 -4.94
CA GLY A 10 -19.11 -7.00 -4.83
C GLY A 10 -18.65 -6.45 -6.18
N LEU A 11 -18.24 -7.30 -7.12
CA LEU A 11 -17.95 -6.88 -8.50
C LEU A 11 -19.21 -6.42 -9.23
N GLU A 12 -20.30 -7.19 -9.14
CA GLU A 12 -21.59 -6.83 -9.74
C GLU A 12 -22.13 -5.52 -9.15
N GLU A 13 -22.06 -5.34 -7.83
CA GLU A 13 -22.45 -4.11 -7.12
C GLU A 13 -21.56 -2.91 -7.49
N ALA A 14 -20.27 -3.14 -7.76
CA ALA A 14 -19.36 -2.12 -8.24
C ALA A 14 -19.58 -1.76 -9.72
N GLY A 15 -20.41 -2.50 -10.45
CA GLY A 15 -20.77 -2.24 -11.85
C GLY A 15 -19.99 -3.04 -12.90
N TYR A 16 -19.33 -4.15 -12.52
CA TYR A 16 -18.74 -5.08 -13.49
C TYR A 16 -19.78 -6.04 -14.05
N ASP A 17 -19.79 -6.22 -15.37
CA ASP A 17 -20.57 -7.26 -16.03
C ASP A 17 -19.92 -8.64 -15.87
N ARG A 18 -20.72 -9.71 -15.93
CA ARG A 18 -20.24 -11.10 -15.88
C ARG A 18 -19.29 -11.48 -17.01
N GLN A 19 -19.28 -10.73 -18.11
CA GLN A 19 -18.37 -10.91 -19.23
C GLN A 19 -16.98 -10.33 -18.96
N GLU A 20 -16.85 -9.45 -17.97
CA GLU A 20 -15.60 -8.74 -17.64
C GLU A 20 -14.72 -9.50 -16.64
N TYR A 21 -15.24 -10.58 -16.06
CA TYR A 21 -14.48 -11.43 -15.16
C TYR A 21 -14.82 -12.91 -15.37
N SER A 22 -13.88 -13.77 -15.04
CA SER A 22 -14.07 -15.22 -15.07
C SER A 22 -13.79 -15.84 -13.71
N ILE A 23 -14.49 -16.94 -13.43
CA ILE A 23 -14.33 -17.71 -12.21
C ILE A 23 -13.75 -19.07 -12.56
N SER A 24 -12.65 -19.44 -11.91
CA SER A 24 -12.04 -20.76 -12.03
C SER A 24 -11.76 -21.31 -10.63
N GLY A 25 -12.47 -22.38 -10.24
CA GLY A 25 -12.43 -22.92 -8.89
C GLY A 25 -12.85 -21.88 -7.84
N THR A 26 -11.89 -21.44 -7.02
CA THR A 26 -12.07 -20.37 -6.02
C THR A 26 -11.47 -19.03 -6.43
N GLY A 27 -10.85 -18.95 -7.61
CA GLY A 27 -10.22 -17.74 -8.14
C GLY A 27 -11.17 -16.92 -9.02
N VAL A 28 -10.99 -15.60 -8.98
CA VAL A 28 -11.65 -14.64 -9.88
C VAL A 28 -10.58 -13.91 -10.66
N SER A 29 -10.70 -13.87 -11.98
CA SER A 29 -9.80 -13.14 -12.88
C SER A 29 -10.56 -12.02 -13.57
N LEU A 30 -10.00 -10.81 -13.59
CA LEU A 30 -10.59 -9.63 -14.22
C LEU A 30 -9.52 -8.62 -14.65
N CYS A 31 -9.87 -7.75 -15.58
CA CYS A 31 -9.05 -6.61 -15.99
C CYS A 31 -9.47 -5.35 -15.21
N PHE A 32 -8.52 -4.62 -14.64
CA PHE A 32 -8.77 -3.39 -13.87
C PHE A 32 -8.24 -2.16 -14.63
N ASP A 33 -8.74 -1.95 -15.84
CA ASP A 33 -8.36 -0.82 -16.71
C ASP A 33 -9.34 0.35 -16.62
N ILE A 34 -10.64 0.07 -16.48
CA ILE A 34 -11.71 1.06 -16.41
C ILE A 34 -12.30 1.10 -14.99
N PRO A 35 -12.27 2.27 -14.30
CA PRO A 35 -12.88 2.38 -12.99
C PRO A 35 -14.41 2.25 -13.10
N ARG A 36 -14.98 1.23 -12.45
CA ARG A 36 -16.44 1.01 -12.39
C ARG A 36 -17.14 1.82 -11.30
N THR A 37 -16.39 2.40 -10.37
CA THR A 37 -16.91 3.24 -9.28
C THR A 37 -16.48 4.71 -9.42
N PRO A 38 -17.29 5.67 -8.94
CA PRO A 38 -16.92 7.08 -8.93
C PRO A 38 -15.56 7.29 -8.29
N GLN A 39 -14.64 7.88 -9.06
CA GLN A 39 -13.33 8.24 -8.56
C GLN A 39 -13.41 9.56 -7.77
N PRO A 40 -12.50 9.79 -6.80
CA PRO A 40 -12.44 11.08 -6.12
C PRO A 40 -12.31 12.22 -7.12
N GLY A 41 -13.10 13.29 -6.98
CA GLY A 41 -13.05 14.45 -7.89
C GLY A 41 -11.71 15.19 -7.89
N THR A 42 -10.85 14.91 -6.91
CA THR A 42 -9.46 15.37 -6.89
C THR A 42 -8.56 14.64 -7.89
N ARG A 43 -9.04 13.54 -8.49
CA ARG A 43 -8.29 12.77 -9.49
C ARG A 43 -8.48 13.41 -10.86
N ASN A 44 -7.40 13.99 -11.37
CA ASN A 44 -7.30 14.54 -12.71
C ASN A 44 -5.91 14.23 -13.30
N PRO A 45 -5.71 14.39 -14.62
CA PRO A 45 -4.45 14.03 -15.27
C PRO A 45 -3.21 14.69 -14.64
N ASP A 46 -3.31 15.93 -14.16
CA ASP A 46 -2.19 16.64 -13.54
C ASP A 46 -1.83 16.06 -12.16
N THR A 47 -2.84 15.79 -11.33
CA THR A 47 -2.66 15.13 -10.03
C THR A 47 -2.17 13.70 -10.19
N ASP A 48 -2.67 12.95 -11.19
CA ASP A 48 -2.18 11.60 -11.49
C ASP A 48 -0.70 11.66 -11.90
N ARG A 49 -0.30 12.59 -12.77
CA ARG A 49 1.10 12.79 -13.15
C ARG A 49 1.97 13.15 -11.96
N MET A 50 1.53 14.07 -11.11
CA MET A 50 2.25 14.48 -9.90
C MET A 50 2.41 13.31 -8.92
N ILE A 51 1.35 12.53 -8.70
CA ILE A 51 1.37 11.35 -7.83
C ILE A 51 2.32 10.30 -8.39
N GLN A 52 2.26 10.00 -9.69
CA GLN A 52 3.16 9.03 -10.31
C GLN A 52 4.62 9.49 -10.28
N TRP A 53 4.89 10.78 -10.51
CA TRP A 53 6.23 11.34 -10.36
C TRP A 53 6.76 11.20 -8.93
N LYS A 54 5.94 11.54 -7.94
CA LYS A 54 6.28 11.38 -6.52
C LYS A 54 6.53 9.92 -6.16
N ASN A 55 5.69 9.00 -6.63
CA ASN A 55 5.87 7.57 -6.40
C ASN A 55 7.19 7.09 -6.98
N LYS A 56 7.51 7.47 -8.23
CA LYS A 56 8.79 7.16 -8.85
C LYS A 56 9.96 7.71 -8.03
N MET A 57 9.91 8.98 -7.65
CA MET A 57 10.94 9.60 -6.80
C MET A 57 11.16 8.84 -5.49
N LEU A 58 10.08 8.41 -4.82
CA LEU A 58 10.17 7.64 -3.57
C LEU A 58 10.76 6.24 -3.80
N CYS A 59 10.39 5.56 -4.88
CA CYS A 59 10.97 4.27 -5.27
C CYS A 59 12.47 4.41 -5.57
N ASP A 60 12.85 5.42 -6.36
CA ASP A 60 14.24 5.68 -6.72
C ASP A 60 15.07 6.01 -5.47
N LEU A 61 14.52 6.79 -4.54
CA LEU A 61 15.15 7.08 -3.24
C LEU A 61 15.33 5.80 -2.40
N PHE A 62 14.30 4.97 -2.29
CA PHE A 62 14.39 3.70 -1.55
C PHE A 62 15.49 2.80 -2.14
N VAL A 63 15.50 2.61 -3.46
CA VAL A 63 16.53 1.82 -4.15
C VAL A 63 17.92 2.40 -3.89
N PHE A 64 18.08 3.73 -4.00
CA PHE A 64 19.36 4.40 -3.73
C PHE A 64 19.86 4.15 -2.31
N LEU A 65 19.00 4.28 -1.29
CA LEU A 65 19.35 4.08 0.12
C LEU A 65 19.61 2.62 0.49
N THR A 66 19.09 1.68 -0.30
CA THR A 66 19.11 0.25 0.01
C THR A 66 19.94 -0.59 -0.95
N LYS A 67 20.63 0.04 -1.92
CA LYS A 67 21.34 -0.61 -3.03
C LYS A 67 22.41 -1.62 -2.59
N ASP A 68 23.00 -1.41 -1.42
CA ASP A 68 24.09 -2.20 -0.85
C ASP A 68 23.62 -3.16 0.25
N LYS A 69 22.31 -3.31 0.43
CA LYS A 69 21.71 -4.13 1.49
C LYS A 69 21.02 -5.35 0.89
N GLU A 70 21.38 -6.52 1.39
CA GLU A 70 20.84 -7.79 0.89
C GLU A 70 19.51 -8.13 1.56
N THR A 71 19.43 -7.98 2.88
CA THR A 71 18.24 -8.37 3.65
C THR A 71 17.29 -7.20 3.88
N MET A 72 16.00 -7.50 4.06
CA MET A 72 15.01 -6.47 4.42
C MET A 72 15.36 -5.80 5.77
N ALA A 73 15.91 -6.54 6.72
CA ALA A 73 16.34 -6.00 8.01
C ALA A 73 17.43 -4.94 7.84
N ASP A 74 18.42 -5.21 6.98
CA ASP A 74 19.50 -4.26 6.69
C ASP A 74 18.99 -3.00 5.97
N LYS A 75 18.02 -3.16 5.08
CA LYS A 75 17.34 -2.05 4.39
C LYS A 75 16.61 -1.14 5.37
N ILE A 76 15.86 -1.73 6.29
CA ILE A 76 15.11 -1.01 7.33
C ILE A 76 16.09 -0.28 8.26
N ASN A 77 17.20 -0.92 8.66
CA ASN A 77 18.25 -0.30 9.47
C ASN A 77 18.94 0.86 8.74
N ALA A 78 19.19 0.74 7.44
CA ALA A 78 19.73 1.83 6.63
C ALA A 78 18.77 3.04 6.60
N ILE A 79 17.46 2.78 6.44
CA ILE A 79 16.43 3.83 6.46
C ILE A 79 16.33 4.50 7.83
N LEU A 80 16.40 3.74 8.93
CA LEU A 80 16.42 4.30 10.29
C LEU A 80 17.56 5.33 10.46
N ARG A 81 18.75 5.02 9.93
CA ARG A 81 19.94 5.88 10.06
C ARG A 81 19.89 7.09 9.14
N LEU A 82 19.44 6.91 7.89
CA LEU A 82 19.52 7.94 6.84
C LEU A 82 18.26 8.81 6.75
N ALA A 83 17.10 8.27 7.14
CA ALA A 83 15.81 8.93 7.03
C ALA A 83 14.85 8.48 8.16
N PRO A 84 15.11 8.88 9.42
CA PRO A 84 14.35 8.42 10.59
C PRO A 84 12.84 8.72 10.49
N GLY A 85 12.44 9.84 9.88
CA GLY A 85 11.03 10.13 9.65
C GLY A 85 10.33 9.15 8.69
N LEU A 86 11.06 8.58 7.73
CA LEU A 86 10.54 7.52 6.85
C LEU A 86 10.40 6.20 7.61
N TYR A 87 11.36 5.89 8.49
CA TYR A 87 11.30 4.72 9.36
C TYR A 87 10.06 4.74 10.27
N GLU A 88 9.72 5.89 10.86
CA GLU A 88 8.48 6.04 11.63
C GLU A 88 7.23 5.70 10.80
N ARG A 89 7.20 6.13 9.53
CA ARG A 89 6.12 5.81 8.60
C ARG A 89 6.04 4.34 8.24
N ILE A 90 7.18 3.67 8.09
CA ILE A 90 7.23 2.21 7.89
C ILE A 90 6.65 1.50 9.12
N LEU A 91 7.00 1.95 10.33
CA LEU A 91 6.44 1.38 11.56
C LEU A 91 4.94 1.60 11.70
N GLU A 92 4.37 2.65 11.10
CA GLU A 92 2.93 2.89 11.07
C GLU A 92 2.20 2.15 9.94
N MET A 93 2.93 1.61 8.96
CA MET A 93 2.36 0.95 7.80
C MET A 93 1.60 -0.33 8.20
N GLY A 94 0.38 -0.50 7.68
CA GLY A 94 -0.47 -1.66 7.98
C GLY A 94 -1.08 -1.68 9.39
N LYS A 95 -0.74 -0.71 10.25
CA LYS A 95 -1.32 -0.60 11.59
C LYS A 95 -2.72 0.00 11.53
N ASN A 96 -3.69 -0.67 12.13
CA ASN A 96 -5.05 -0.15 12.26
C ASN A 96 -5.04 1.05 13.23
N LYS A 97 -5.40 2.24 12.74
CA LYS A 97 -5.43 3.48 13.53
C LYS A 97 -6.30 3.38 14.79
N GLN A 98 -7.36 2.56 14.78
CA GLN A 98 -8.24 2.38 15.94
C GLN A 98 -7.58 1.53 17.04
N LEU A 99 -6.77 0.53 16.66
CA LEU A 99 -6.06 -0.34 17.60
C LEU A 99 -4.78 0.32 18.13
N PHE A 100 -4.08 1.08 17.29
CA PHE A 100 -2.80 1.70 17.65
C PHE A 100 -2.93 3.14 18.17
N GLY A 101 -4.07 3.80 17.99
CA GLY A 101 -4.34 5.11 18.60
C GLY A 101 -4.39 5.07 20.13
N GLN A 102 -4.58 3.89 20.74
CA GLN A 102 -4.59 3.70 22.19
C GLN A 102 -3.19 3.49 22.81
N PHE A 103 -2.19 3.12 22.01
CA PHE A 103 -0.83 2.89 22.50
C PHE A 103 0.07 4.04 22.05
N GLY A 104 0.58 4.82 23.01
CA GLY A 104 1.45 5.96 22.77
C GLY A 104 2.64 5.65 21.87
N ARG A 105 3.14 6.69 21.16
CA ARG A 105 4.21 6.56 20.15
C ARG A 105 5.42 5.79 20.71
N PRO A 106 5.86 4.70 20.06
CA PRO A 106 6.89 3.80 20.60
C PRO A 106 8.34 4.35 20.57
N LEU A 107 8.54 5.62 20.20
CA LEU A 107 9.88 6.20 20.04
C LEU A 107 10.67 6.36 21.35
N ASN A 108 10.04 6.24 22.51
CA ASN A 108 10.76 6.28 23.79
C ASN A 108 11.36 4.93 24.22
N ILE A 109 11.00 3.81 23.58
CA ILE A 109 11.38 2.47 24.07
C ILE A 109 12.62 1.92 23.36
N MET A 110 12.86 2.26 22.08
CA MET A 110 13.99 1.69 21.31
C MET A 110 15.29 2.51 21.36
N ARG A 111 15.32 3.66 22.05
CA ARG A 111 16.55 4.46 22.23
C ARG A 111 17.43 4.01 23.42
N GLN A 112 17.00 3.02 24.21
CA GLN A 112 17.72 2.53 25.40
C GLN A 112 18.42 1.17 25.21
N GLN A 113 18.47 0.61 24.00
CA GLN A 113 19.05 -0.72 23.78
C GLN A 113 20.16 -0.80 22.73
N PHE A 114 20.74 0.33 22.32
CA PHE A 114 21.98 0.39 21.55
C PHE A 114 22.87 1.52 22.03
#